data_AF-A0AAX2ZME9-F1
#
_entry.id   AF-A0AAX2ZME9-F1
#
_cell.length_a   1.000
_cell.length_b   1.000
_cell.length_c   1.000
_cell.angle_alpha   90.00
_cell.angle_beta   90.00
_cell.angle_gamma   90.00
#
_symmetry.space_group_name_H-M   'P 1'
#
loop_
_entity.id
_entity.type
_entity.pdbx_description
1 polymer ?
#
loop_
_entity_poly.entity_id
_entity_poly.type
_entity_poly.pdbx_seq_one_letter_code
_entity_poly.pdbx_strand_id
1 'polypeptide(L)' 'MINNVLMGIQLVLAVFLMLVIMPQEGKDNFKSDFSGSEEGSQAYFKPKGKQAFLLKSTKIVSVLFFINALALLIVNK' A
#
# COMPACT_ATOMS: atom_id res chain seq x y z
N MET A 1 28.96 -1.91 -7.20
CA MET A 1 28.41 -3.03 -6.40
C MET A 1 27.18 -2.62 -5.57
N ILE A 2 27.27 -1.54 -4.79
CA ILE A 2 26.14 -1.01 -4.00
C ILE A 2 24.90 -0.69 -4.86
N ASN A 3 25.10 -0.13 -6.07
CA ASN A 3 24.00 0.16 -6.99
C ASN A 3 23.20 -1.09 -7.37
N ASN A 4 23.90 -2.18 -7.77
CA ASN A 4 23.25 -3.43 -8.17
C ASN A 4 22.47 -4.04 -7.00
N VAL A 5 22.97 -3.90 -5.76
CA VAL A 5 22.25 -4.34 -4.56
C VAL A 5 20.99 -3.52 -4.35
N LEU A 6 21.07 -2.19 -4.42
CA LEU A 6 19.92 -1.31 -4.28
C LEU A 6 18.87 -1.54 -5.37
N MET A 7 19.29 -1.80 -6.61
CA MET A 7 18.39 -2.19 -7.71
C MET A 7 17.73 -3.54 -7.44
N GLY A 8 18.48 -4.53 -6.94
CA GLY A 8 17.93 -5.82 -6.55
C GLY A 8 16.88 -5.68 -5.45
N ILE A 9 17.17 -4.89 -4.41
CA ILE A 9 16.22 -4.57 -3.33
C ILE A 9 14.97 -3.86 -3.89
N GLN A 10 15.15 -2.91 -4.80
CA GLN A 10 14.05 -2.19 -5.43
C GLN A 10 13.10 -3.14 -6.16
N LEU A 11 13.65 -4.09 -6.91
CA LEU A 11 12.87 -5.07 -7.65
C LEU A 11 12.09 -6.00 -6.69
N VAL A 12 12.74 -6.48 -5.63
CA VAL A 12 12.08 -7.31 -4.61
C VAL A 12 10.94 -6.55 -3.93
N LEU A 13 11.17 -5.30 -3.53
CA LEU A 13 10.16 -4.45 -2.92
C LEU A 13 8.99 -4.18 -3.88
N ALA A 14 9.26 -3.97 -5.17
CA ALA A 14 8.21 -3.79 -6.18
C ALA A 14 7.29 -5.01 -6.29
N VAL A 15 7.88 -6.22 -6.34
CA VAL A 15 7.12 -7.48 -6.40
C VAL A 15 6.29 -7.66 -5.12
N PHE A 16 6.88 -7.42 -3.95
CA PHE A 16 6.15 -7.48 -2.68
C PHE A 16 4.98 -6.50 -2.64
N LEU A 17 5.18 -5.27 -3.12
CA LEU A 17 4.16 -4.25 -3.16
C LEU A 17 2.99 -4.70 -4.06
N MET A 18 3.27 -5.24 -5.26
CA MET A 18 2.23 -5.81 -6.12
C MET A 18 1.46 -6.94 -5.43
N LEU A 19 2.15 -7.89 -4.80
CA LEU A 19 1.51 -9.03 -4.14
C LEU A 19 0.62 -8.61 -2.96
N VAL A 20 0.96 -7.54 -2.26
CA VAL A 20 0.17 -7.07 -1.12
C VAL A 20 -1.02 -6.23 -1.60
N ILE A 21 -0.89 -5.47 -2.68
CA ILE A 21 -1.95 -4.56 -3.17
C ILE A 21 -2.97 -5.29 -4.04
N MET A 22 -2.56 -6.22 -4.90
CA MET A 22 -3.48 -6.99 -5.77
C MET A 22 -4.68 -7.63 -5.04
N PRO A 23 -4.50 -8.30 -3.88
CA PRO A 23 -5.63 -8.91 -3.16
C PRO A 23 -6.43 -7.91 -2.31
N GLN A 24 -6.08 -6.62 -2.29
CA GLN A 24 -6.87 -5.62 -1.56
C GLN A 24 -8.08 -5.23 -2.39
N GLU A 25 -9.28 -5.47 -1.85
CA GLU A 25 -10.53 -5.01 -2.43
C GLU A 25 -10.49 -3.48 -2.59
N GLY A 26 -10.87 -3.00 -3.78
CA GLY A 26 -11.13 -1.59 -4.02
C GLY A 26 -12.32 -1.13 -3.17
N LYS A 27 -12.38 0.15 -2.81
CA LYS A 27 -13.58 0.72 -2.22
C LYS A 27 -14.67 0.79 -3.31
N ASP A 28 -15.39 -0.30 -3.55
CA ASP A 28 -16.54 -0.35 -4.46
C ASP A 28 -17.78 0.42 -3.93
N ASN A 29 -17.62 1.22 -2.89
CA ASN A 29 -18.69 1.98 -2.24
C ASN A 29 -18.92 3.38 -2.83
N PHE A 30 -18.67 3.60 -4.12
CA PHE A 30 -19.14 4.84 -4.77
C PHE A 30 -20.67 4.83 -5.04
N LYS A 31 -21.39 3.76 -4.63
CA LYS A 31 -22.85 3.61 -4.81
C LYS A 31 -23.68 3.82 -3.54
N SER A 32 -23.10 4.03 -2.36
CA SER A 32 -23.88 4.26 -1.12
C SER A 32 -24.00 5.73 -0.69
N ASP A 33 -23.22 6.64 -1.27
CA ASP A 33 -23.22 8.07 -0.89
C ASP A 33 -24.41 8.87 -1.47
N PHE A 34 -25.37 8.22 -2.14
CA PHE A 34 -26.61 8.85 -2.60
C PHE A 34 -27.80 8.64 -1.63
N SER A 35 -27.70 7.75 -0.63
CA SER A 35 -28.75 7.62 0.40
C SER A 35 -28.41 8.46 1.63
N GLY A 36 -28.72 9.75 1.54
CA GLY A 36 -28.66 10.70 2.65
C GLY A 36 -29.70 10.39 3.74
N SER A 37 -29.54 9.29 4.46
CA SER A 37 -30.28 9.00 5.69
C SER A 37 -29.30 9.06 6.85
N GLU A 38 -29.45 10.15 7.60
CA GLU A 38 -28.78 10.46 8.84
C GLU A 38 -28.97 9.35 9.89
N GLU A 39 -28.05 9.32 10.85
CA GLU A 39 -28.15 8.58 12.11
C GLU A 39 -27.81 7.07 12.06
N GLY A 40 -26.49 6.80 12.06
CA GLY A 40 -25.96 5.75 12.92
C GLY A 40 -25.37 4.51 12.24
N SER A 41 -24.29 4.63 11.45
CA SER A 41 -23.30 3.53 11.33
C SER A 41 -21.99 3.91 10.63
N GLN A 42 -21.44 5.11 10.86
CA GLN A 42 -20.11 5.45 10.33
C GLN A 42 -18.95 4.84 11.16
N ALA A 43 -19.26 4.24 12.32
CA ALA A 43 -18.28 3.68 13.26
C ALA A 43 -17.91 2.20 13.00
N TYR A 44 -18.64 1.47 12.14
CA TYR A 44 -18.56 0.00 12.08
C TYR A 44 -17.87 -0.62 10.85
N PHE A 45 -17.28 0.17 9.94
CA PHE A 45 -16.57 -0.40 8.78
C PHE A 45 -15.07 -0.12 8.81
N LYS A 46 -14.41 -0.33 9.97
CA LYS A 46 -12.95 -0.49 9.96
C LYS A 46 -12.62 -1.82 9.28
N PRO A 47 -11.68 -1.87 8.32
CA PRO A 47 -11.21 -3.13 7.78
C PRO A 47 -10.70 -3.99 8.95
N LYS A 48 -11.24 -5.19 9.12
CA LYS A 48 -10.87 -6.15 10.17
C LYS A 48 -10.17 -7.35 9.52
N GLY A 49 -9.23 -7.97 10.25
CA GLY A 49 -8.53 -9.17 9.79
C GLY A 49 -7.56 -8.93 8.63
N LYS A 50 -7.70 -9.69 7.54
CA LYS A 50 -6.73 -9.75 6.43
C LYS A 50 -6.53 -8.41 5.73
N GLN A 51 -7.61 -7.65 5.49
CA GLN A 51 -7.51 -6.38 4.79
C GLN A 51 -6.76 -5.32 5.62
N ALA A 52 -6.96 -5.30 6.94
CA ALA A 52 -6.23 -4.40 7.84
C ALA A 52 -4.71 -4.70 7.83
N PHE A 53 -4.36 -5.99 7.79
CA PHE A 53 -2.99 -6.44 7.68
C PHE A 53 -2.39 -6.03 6.33
N LEU A 54 -3.07 -6.30 5.20
CA LEU A 54 -2.62 -5.93 3.87
C LEU A 54 -2.41 -4.41 3.74
N LEU A 55 -3.33 -3.60 4.28
CA LEU A 55 -3.21 -2.15 4.32
C LEU A 55 -1.99 -1.69 5.15
N LYS A 56 -1.79 -2.26 6.34
CA LYS A 56 -0.63 -1.94 7.18
C LYS A 56 0.68 -2.34 6.50
N SER A 57 0.73 -3.54 5.92
CA SER A 57 1.89 -4.05 5.20
C SER A 57 2.21 -3.19 3.98
N THR A 58 1.20 -2.78 3.20
CA THR A 58 1.38 -1.87 2.05
C THR A 58 2.00 -0.56 2.48
N LYS A 59 1.51 0.03 3.58
CA LYS A 59 2.05 1.29 4.10
C LYS A 59 3.53 1.16 4.46
N ILE A 60 3.94 0.04 5.06
CA ILE A 60 5.33 -0.17 5.45
C ILE A 60 6.21 -0.41 4.20
N VAL A 61 5.78 -1.32 3.32
CA VAL A 61 6.54 -1.68 2.11
C VAL A 61 6.66 -0.49 1.16
N SER A 62 5.62 0.35 1.03
CA SER A 62 5.66 1.54 0.17
C SER A 62 6.64 2.59 0.66
N VAL A 63 6.72 2.81 1.97
CA VAL A 63 7.72 3.72 2.56
C VAL A 63 9.14 3.20 2.29
N LEU A 64 9.40 1.91 2.52
CA LEU A 64 10.71 1.31 2.25
C LEU A 64 11.07 1.37 0.76
N PHE A 65 10.11 1.12 -0.13
CA PHE A 65 10.28 1.22 -1.58
C PHE A 65 10.67 2.65 -2.00
N PHE A 66 10.00 3.66 -1.46
CA PHE A 66 10.32 5.06 -1.77
C PHE A 66 11.67 5.50 -1.21
N ILE A 67 12.01 5.11 0.01
CA ILE A 67 13.32 5.43 0.61
C ILE A 67 14.44 4.80 -0.23
N ASN A 68 14.29 3.54 -0.64
CA ASN A 68 15.26 2.87 -1.49
C ASN A 68 15.37 3.51 -2.89
N ALA A 69 14.24 3.95 -3.46
CA ALA A 69 14.23 4.69 -4.72
C ALA A 69 14.99 6.03 -4.63
N LEU A 70 14.82 6.77 -3.53
CA LEU A 70 15.57 8.00 -3.28
C LEU A 70 17.07 7.71 -3.07
N ALA A 71 17.40 6.64 -2.35
CA ALA A 71 18.80 6.21 -2.20
C ALA A 71 19.44 5.88 -3.56
N LEU A 72 18.71 5.18 -4.44
CA LEU A 72 19.16 4.91 -5.81
C LEU A 72 19.39 6.19 -6.60
N LEU A 73 18.49 7.17 -6.51
CA LEU A 73 18.65 8.46 -7.19
C LEU A 73 19.91 9.21 -6.74
N ILE A 74 20.19 9.21 -5.43
CA ILE A 74 21.33 9.91 -4.86
C ILE A 74 22.65 9.20 -5.19
N VAL A 75 22.66 7.86 -5.16
CA VAL A 75 23.85 7.04 -5.42
C VAL A 75 24.17 6.93 -6.92
N ASN A 76 23.17 7.06 -7.80
CA ASN A 76 23.36 7.09 -9.26
C ASN A 76 23.52 8.50 -9.86
N LYS A 77 23.78 9.52 -9.02
CA LYS A 77 24.29 10.80 -9.54
C LYS A 77 25.66 10.62 -10.18
#